data_AF-J9R9N0-F1
#
_entry.id   AF-J9R9N0-F1
#
_cell.length_a   1.000
_cell.length_b   1.000
_cell.length_c   1.000
_cell.angle_alpha   90.00
_cell.angle_beta   90.00
_cell.angle_gamma   90.00
#
_symmetry.space_group_name_H-M   'P 1'
#
loop_
_entity.id
_entity.type
_entity.pdbx_description
1 polymer ?
#
loop_
_entity_poly.entity_id
_entity_poly.type
_entity_poly.pdbx_seq_one_letter_code
_entity_poly.pdbx_strand_id
1 'polypeptide(L)'
;MFTAYSIEDFVGQKLKHKDFLIHRLENLDYLPPQSIKTPHKHLFYEIYLLEEGSAIHNVDFNTFHIKNNNLFIINEEQVHHLEKNVSQELKGYRILFTKDFINNSLIPSNLLFEIMYLHNIRYQPLISIDEHSELHTYAHLLLSEYNQKTLTLENIKALLFLFLNEVKRNIISEKIYL
;
A
#
# COMPACT_ATOMS: atom_id res chain seq x y z
N MET A 1 12.14 -7.48 -20.55
CA MET A 1 12.42 -7.69 -19.12
C MET A 1 11.88 -6.46 -18.40
N PHE A 2 11.01 -6.62 -17.39
CA PHE A 2 10.50 -5.48 -16.62
C PHE A 2 11.53 -5.10 -15.55
N THR A 3 11.80 -3.80 -15.40
CA THR A 3 12.68 -3.28 -14.35
C THR A 3 12.02 -3.49 -12.98
N ALA A 4 12.80 -3.97 -12.00
CA ALA A 4 12.39 -4.08 -10.61
C ALA A 4 12.91 -2.86 -9.84
N TYR A 5 12.00 -2.13 -9.19
CA TYR A 5 12.30 -0.91 -8.46
C TYR A 5 12.32 -1.14 -6.93
N SER A 6 13.18 -0.38 -6.25
CA SER A 6 13.23 -0.22 -4.80
C SER A 6 12.43 1.02 -4.36
N ILE A 7 12.15 1.17 -3.06
CA ILE A 7 11.40 2.34 -2.54
C ILE A 7 12.12 3.65 -2.89
N GLU A 8 13.46 3.64 -2.84
CA GLU A 8 14.32 4.79 -3.14
C GLU A 8 14.11 5.32 -4.57
N ASP A 9 13.82 4.43 -5.52
CA ASP A 9 13.59 4.81 -6.93
C ASP A 9 12.32 5.66 -7.12
N PHE A 10 11.37 5.61 -6.17
CA PHE A 10 10.10 6.36 -6.25
C PHE A 10 10.20 7.78 -5.67
N VAL A 11 11.08 8.01 -4.70
CA VAL A 11 11.05 9.22 -3.85
C VAL A 11 12.39 9.95 -3.81
N GLY A 12 13.48 9.28 -4.16
CA GLY A 12 14.83 9.86 -4.09
C GLY A 12 15.17 10.35 -2.68
N GLN A 13 15.67 11.58 -2.57
CA GLN A 13 16.27 12.12 -1.33
C GLN A 13 15.27 12.45 -0.20
N LYS A 14 13.96 12.41 -0.43
CA LYS A 14 12.94 12.73 0.59
C LYS A 14 12.61 11.54 1.51
N LEU A 15 13.25 10.40 1.28
CA LEU A 15 13.01 9.18 2.04
C LEU A 15 13.65 9.25 3.43
N LYS A 16 12.84 9.06 4.48
CA LYS A 16 13.34 9.01 5.87
C LYS A 16 13.88 7.64 6.25
N HIS A 17 13.43 6.58 5.57
CA HIS A 17 13.88 5.21 5.82
C HIS A 17 13.82 4.38 4.53
N LYS A 18 14.90 3.67 4.20
CA LYS A 18 15.00 2.89 2.95
C LYS A 18 13.95 1.77 2.80
N ASP A 19 13.48 1.23 3.93
CA ASP A 19 12.61 0.06 3.96
C ASP A 19 11.12 0.37 4.24
N PHE A 20 10.77 1.64 4.48
CA PHE A 20 9.38 2.02 4.78
C PHE A 20 9.10 3.45 4.31
N LEU A 21 7.94 3.64 3.69
CA LEU A 21 7.44 4.94 3.26
C LEU A 21 5.93 4.99 3.44
N ILE A 22 5.43 6.13 3.93
CA ILE A 22 4.02 6.49 3.83
C ILE A 22 3.90 7.94 3.38
N HIS A 23 2.96 8.21 2.48
CA HIS A 23 2.61 9.56 2.09
C HIS A 23 1.14 9.67 1.66
N ARG A 24 0.66 10.92 1.56
CA ARG A 24 -0.64 11.24 0.97
C ARG A 24 -0.59 11.11 -0.55
N LEU A 25 -1.61 10.54 -1.17
CA LEU A 25 -1.67 10.33 -2.63
C LEU A 25 -1.67 11.66 -3.40
N GLU A 26 -2.33 12.67 -2.85
CA GLU A 26 -2.41 14.02 -3.42
C GLU A 26 -1.12 14.84 -3.26
N ASN A 27 -0.10 14.31 -2.56
CA ASN A 27 1.16 15.02 -2.38
C ASN A 27 2.07 14.85 -3.60
N LEU A 28 2.21 15.94 -4.37
CA LEU A 28 2.99 15.99 -5.61
C LEU A 28 4.50 15.75 -5.43
N ASP A 29 5.00 15.87 -4.20
CA ASP A 29 6.41 15.61 -3.87
C ASP A 29 6.81 14.14 -4.03
N TYR A 30 5.82 13.23 -4.05
CA TYR A 30 6.01 11.79 -4.14
C TYR A 30 5.56 11.21 -5.50
N LEU A 31 5.43 12.06 -6.51
CA LEU A 31 5.10 11.59 -7.85
C LEU A 31 6.21 10.69 -8.39
N PRO A 32 5.87 9.49 -8.89
CA PRO A 32 6.88 8.60 -9.44
C PRO A 32 7.55 9.24 -10.68
N PRO A 33 8.86 9.04 -10.87
CA PRO A 33 9.55 9.49 -12.06
C PRO A 33 8.90 8.93 -13.34
N GLN A 34 9.12 9.62 -14.48
CA GLN A 34 8.46 9.25 -15.74
C GLN A 34 8.74 7.80 -16.18
N SER A 35 9.90 7.26 -15.83
CA SER A 35 10.29 5.86 -16.09
C SER A 35 9.36 4.83 -15.44
N ILE A 36 8.68 5.19 -14.36
CA ILE A 36 7.76 4.32 -13.60
C ILE A 36 6.31 4.46 -14.12
N LYS A 37 6.07 5.32 -15.13
CA LYS A 37 4.74 5.49 -15.75
C LYS A 37 4.40 4.39 -16.77
N THR A 38 5.27 3.42 -16.99
CA THR A 38 5.01 2.21 -17.79
C THR A 38 4.85 1.01 -16.87
N PRO A 39 4.30 -0.12 -17.35
CA PRO A 39 4.25 -1.36 -16.56
C PRO A 39 5.62 -1.72 -15.97
N HIS A 40 5.66 -1.93 -14.65
CA HIS A 40 6.88 -2.19 -13.90
C HIS A 40 6.62 -3.13 -12.72
N LYS A 41 7.70 -3.54 -12.05
CA LYS A 41 7.69 -4.36 -10.84
C LYS A 41 8.43 -3.65 -9.72
N HIS A 42 8.17 -4.03 -8.47
CA HIS A 42 8.95 -3.57 -7.32
C HIS A 42 9.29 -4.70 -6.35
N LEU A 43 10.30 -4.47 -5.50
CA LEU A 43 10.82 -5.41 -4.48
C LEU A 43 10.28 -5.10 -3.08
N PHE A 44 9.08 -4.52 -3.01
CA PHE A 44 8.41 -4.16 -1.76
C PHE A 44 6.90 -4.41 -1.90
N TYR A 45 6.20 -4.41 -0.78
CA TYR A 45 4.74 -4.39 -0.74
C TYR A 45 4.24 -2.96 -0.86
N GLU A 46 3.14 -2.77 -1.58
CA GLU A 46 2.52 -1.47 -1.77
C GLU A 46 1.02 -1.56 -1.49
N ILE A 47 0.51 -0.59 -0.73
CA ILE A 47 -0.90 -0.47 -0.37
C ILE A 47 -1.39 0.92 -0.75
N TYR A 48 -2.48 0.97 -1.49
CA TYR A 48 -3.28 2.17 -1.70
C TYR A 48 -4.52 2.10 -0.80
N LEU A 49 -4.74 3.15 -0.01
CA LEU A 49 -5.95 3.34 0.79
C LEU A 49 -6.66 4.59 0.29
N LEU A 50 -7.78 4.44 -0.43
CA LEU A 50 -8.46 5.54 -1.12
C LEU A 50 -9.55 6.17 -0.24
N GLU A 51 -9.46 7.49 -0.07
CA GLU A 51 -10.48 8.33 0.55
C GLU A 51 -11.40 8.97 -0.50
N GLU A 52 -10.81 9.47 -1.59
CA GLU A 52 -11.53 10.17 -2.65
C GLU A 52 -10.92 9.86 -4.01
N GLY A 53 -11.78 9.77 -5.02
CA GLY A 53 -11.40 9.57 -6.41
C GLY A 53 -11.54 8.11 -6.85
N SER A 54 -11.14 7.86 -8.09
CA SER A 54 -11.12 6.51 -8.65
C SER A 54 -9.94 6.37 -9.59
N ALA A 55 -9.47 5.15 -9.77
CA ALA A 55 -8.43 4.84 -10.74
C ALA A 55 -8.57 3.44 -11.35
N ILE A 56 -7.91 3.26 -12.48
CA ILE A 56 -7.79 1.95 -13.13
C ILE A 56 -6.36 1.46 -12.91
N HIS A 57 -6.24 0.33 -12.24
CA HIS A 57 -4.98 -0.30 -11.93
C HIS A 57 -4.90 -1.63 -12.65
N ASN A 58 -3.91 -1.77 -13.52
CA ASN A 58 -3.63 -3.03 -14.21
C ASN A 58 -2.55 -3.79 -13.42
N VAL A 59 -2.82 -5.03 -13.01
CA VAL A 59 -1.87 -5.90 -12.30
C VAL A 59 -1.89 -7.28 -12.94
N ASP A 60 -0.73 -7.78 -13.36
CA ASP A 60 -0.56 -9.11 -13.98
C ASP A 60 -1.63 -9.42 -15.05
N PHE A 61 -1.88 -8.44 -15.94
CA PHE A 61 -2.86 -8.49 -17.04
C PHE A 61 -4.34 -8.45 -16.63
N ASN A 62 -4.65 -8.22 -15.35
CA ASN A 62 -6.01 -7.98 -14.87
C ASN A 62 -6.23 -6.50 -14.60
N THR A 63 -7.43 -6.01 -14.88
CA THR A 63 -7.82 -4.61 -14.70
C THR A 63 -8.71 -4.46 -13.47
N PHE A 64 -8.32 -3.58 -12.55
CA PHE A 64 -9.05 -3.29 -11.32
C PHE A 64 -9.49 -1.83 -11.29
N HIS A 65 -10.76 -1.60 -10.96
CA HIS A 65 -11.31 -0.27 -10.75
C HIS A 65 -11.30 0.03 -9.25
N ILE A 66 -10.32 0.81 -8.80
CA ILE A 66 -10.23 1.27 -7.41
C ILE A 66 -11.05 2.56 -7.25
N LYS A 67 -11.79 2.69 -6.16
CA LYS A 67 -12.59 3.88 -5.82
C LYS A 67 -12.57 4.14 -4.31
N ASN A 68 -13.27 5.19 -3.86
CA ASN A 68 -13.45 5.49 -2.44
C ASN A 68 -13.79 4.23 -1.61
N ASN A 69 -13.28 4.17 -0.39
CA ASN A 69 -13.46 3.05 0.55
C ASN A 69 -12.93 1.72 0.00
N ASN A 70 -11.91 1.77 -0.86
CA ASN A 70 -11.16 0.59 -1.25
C ASN A 70 -9.73 0.65 -0.75
N LEU A 71 -9.24 -0.52 -0.35
CA LEU A 71 -7.84 -0.79 -0.13
C LEU A 71 -7.34 -1.68 -1.25
N PHE A 72 -6.22 -1.32 -1.87
CA PHE A 72 -5.62 -2.07 -2.98
C PHE A 72 -4.20 -2.47 -2.64
N ILE A 73 -3.88 -3.76 -2.77
CA ILE A 73 -2.59 -4.33 -2.40
C ILE A 73 -1.83 -4.81 -3.64
N ILE A 74 -0.55 -4.49 -3.71
CA ILE A 74 0.37 -4.96 -4.74
C ILE A 74 1.54 -5.63 -4.04
N ASN A 75 1.82 -6.86 -4.42
CA ASN A 75 2.92 -7.65 -3.89
C ASN A 75 4.23 -7.37 -4.63
N GLU A 76 5.31 -7.84 -4.02
CA GLU A 76 6.61 -7.96 -4.67
C GLU A 76 6.50 -8.69 -6.02
N GLU A 77 7.27 -8.21 -7.00
CA GLU A 77 7.44 -8.80 -8.34
C GLU A 77 6.21 -8.80 -9.28
N GLN A 78 5.04 -8.35 -8.81
CA GLN A 78 3.87 -8.16 -9.67
C GLN A 78 4.12 -7.07 -10.70
N VAL A 79 3.72 -7.31 -11.95
CA VAL A 79 3.79 -6.27 -12.99
C VAL A 79 2.53 -5.43 -12.88
N HIS A 80 2.68 -4.13 -12.65
CA HIS A 80 1.52 -3.24 -12.57
C HIS A 80 1.70 -1.90 -13.26
N HIS A 81 0.57 -1.26 -13.56
CA HIS A 81 0.48 0.08 -14.12
C HIS A 81 -0.83 0.76 -13.70
N LEU A 82 -0.70 1.98 -13.16
CA LEU A 82 -1.82 2.88 -12.91
C LEU A 82 -2.09 3.73 -14.17
N GLU A 83 -3.30 3.68 -14.71
CA GLU A 83 -3.62 4.36 -15.98
C GLU A 83 -3.55 5.89 -15.88
N LYS A 84 -2.91 6.50 -16.89
CA LYS A 84 -2.46 7.90 -16.93
C LYS A 84 -3.55 8.98 -16.88
N ASN A 85 -4.83 8.62 -16.98
CA ASN A 85 -5.93 9.58 -17.20
C ASN A 85 -7.05 9.52 -16.15
N VAL A 86 -6.87 8.77 -15.05
CA VAL A 86 -7.89 8.71 -13.99
C VAL A 86 -7.57 9.67 -12.84
N SER A 87 -7.16 10.89 -13.19
CA SER A 87 -7.04 11.99 -12.21
C SER A 87 -8.40 12.68 -12.02
N GLN A 88 -9.34 11.98 -11.39
CA GLN A 88 -10.01 12.68 -10.29
C GLN A 88 -8.98 12.65 -9.17
N GLU A 89 -8.64 13.80 -8.59
CA GLU A 89 -7.55 13.96 -7.62
C GLU A 89 -7.64 12.86 -6.54
N LEU A 90 -6.82 11.81 -6.66
CA LEU A 90 -6.83 10.70 -5.70
C LEU A 90 -6.39 11.26 -4.35
N LYS A 91 -7.22 11.09 -3.34
CA LYS A 91 -6.88 11.39 -1.96
C LYS A 91 -6.84 10.12 -1.14
N GLY A 92 -5.91 10.08 -0.20
CA GLY A 92 -5.74 8.95 0.69
C GLY A 92 -4.28 8.68 0.96
N TYR A 93 -3.92 7.43 1.17
CA TYR A 93 -2.58 7.04 1.58
C TYR A 93 -1.97 6.02 0.63
N ARG A 94 -0.65 6.14 0.45
CA ARG A 94 0.21 5.13 -0.17
C ARG A 94 1.19 4.65 0.89
N ILE A 95 1.24 3.35 1.15
CA ILE A 95 2.09 2.73 2.16
C ILE A 95 2.97 1.70 1.48
N LEU A 96 4.29 1.84 1.60
CA LEU A 96 5.27 0.95 1.01
C LEU A 96 6.19 0.40 2.09
N PHE A 97 6.48 -0.89 2.04
CA PHE A 97 7.45 -1.51 2.96
C PHE A 97 8.10 -2.76 2.38
N THR A 98 9.36 -2.97 2.70
CA THR A 98 10.10 -4.16 2.27
C THR A 98 9.78 -5.36 3.16
N LYS A 99 10.04 -6.58 2.65
CA LYS A 99 9.97 -7.79 3.45
C LYS A 99 10.91 -7.75 4.67
N ASP A 100 12.09 -7.16 4.52
CA ASP A 100 13.06 -7.00 5.61
C ASP A 100 12.56 -6.06 6.72
N PHE A 101 11.74 -5.06 6.38
CA PHE A 101 11.08 -4.23 7.37
C PHE A 101 10.18 -5.05 8.31
N ILE A 102 9.41 -5.97 7.73
CA ILE A 102 8.50 -6.85 8.44
C ILE A 102 9.25 -7.92 9.24
N ASN A 103 10.26 -8.56 8.65
CA ASN A 103 11.06 -9.60 9.31
C ASN A 103 11.73 -9.10 10.60
N ASN A 104 12.04 -7.80 10.67
CA ASN A 104 12.62 -7.15 11.84
C ASN A 104 11.57 -6.53 12.78
N SER A 105 10.33 -7.03 12.78
CA SER A 105 9.22 -6.52 13.57
C SER A 105 8.51 -7.63 14.36
N LEU A 106 7.53 -7.24 15.19
CA LEU A 106 6.65 -8.18 15.91
C LEU A 106 5.53 -8.75 15.02
N ILE A 107 5.49 -8.38 13.74
CA ILE A 107 4.46 -8.81 12.81
C ILE A 107 4.67 -10.31 12.50
N PRO A 108 3.70 -11.19 12.81
CA PRO A 108 3.81 -12.61 12.52
C PRO A 108 3.92 -12.87 11.01
N SER A 109 4.84 -13.74 10.61
CA SER A 109 5.05 -14.09 9.19
C SER A 109 3.79 -14.66 8.53
N ASN A 110 2.95 -15.37 9.30
CA ASN A 110 1.67 -15.88 8.81
C ASN A 110 0.65 -14.77 8.52
N LEU A 111 0.66 -13.65 9.25
CA LEU A 111 -0.24 -12.52 8.98
C LEU A 111 0.08 -11.91 7.61
N LEU A 112 1.37 -11.67 7.34
CA LEU A 112 1.82 -11.16 6.05
C LEU A 112 1.48 -12.16 4.93
N PHE A 113 1.73 -13.45 5.14
CA PHE A 113 1.38 -14.48 4.17
C PHE A 113 -0.13 -14.54 3.87
N GLU A 114 -0.98 -14.43 4.89
CA GLU A 114 -2.43 -14.44 4.71
C GLU A 114 -2.93 -13.24 3.90
N ILE A 115 -2.47 -12.03 4.24
CA ILE A 115 -2.91 -10.79 3.58
C ILE A 115 -2.27 -10.67 2.19
N MET A 116 -0.94 -10.74 2.13
CA MET A 116 -0.20 -10.46 0.91
C MET A 116 -0.24 -11.63 -0.05
N TYR A 117 -0.07 -12.86 0.41
CA TYR A 117 0.06 -14.00 -0.50
C TYR A 117 -1.29 -14.68 -0.77
N LEU A 118 -2.02 -15.07 0.27
CA LEU A 118 -3.25 -15.84 0.08
C LEU A 118 -4.40 -15.00 -0.46
N HIS A 119 -4.60 -13.78 0.02
CA HIS A 119 -5.69 -12.93 -0.47
C HIS A 119 -5.41 -12.38 -1.87
N ASN A 120 -4.23 -11.81 -2.07
CA ASN A 120 -3.87 -11.15 -3.34
C ASN A 120 -3.77 -12.15 -4.50
N ILE A 121 -3.10 -13.30 -4.32
CA ILE A 121 -2.87 -14.26 -5.41
C ILE A 121 -4.12 -15.11 -5.70
N ARG A 122 -4.93 -15.44 -4.68
CA ARG A 122 -6.05 -16.38 -4.86
C ARG A 122 -7.42 -15.72 -4.96
N TYR A 123 -7.64 -14.49 -4.47
CA TYR A 123 -9.01 -14.01 -4.28
C TYR A 123 -9.33 -12.58 -4.73
N GLN A 124 -8.51 -11.55 -4.47
CA GLN A 124 -8.67 -10.19 -5.02
C GLN A 124 -7.61 -9.24 -4.41
N PRO A 125 -6.83 -8.47 -5.20
CA PRO A 125 -5.99 -7.39 -4.66
C PRO A 125 -6.80 -6.19 -4.13
N LEU A 126 -8.10 -6.14 -4.45
CA LEU A 126 -9.05 -5.12 -4.05
C LEU A 126 -9.84 -5.57 -2.82
N ILE A 127 -9.84 -4.78 -1.75
CA ILE A 127 -10.57 -5.05 -0.51
C ILE A 127 -11.55 -3.91 -0.26
N SER A 128 -12.81 -4.27 0.01
CA SER A 128 -13.83 -3.31 0.43
C SER A 128 -13.64 -2.94 1.90
N ILE A 129 -13.68 -1.64 2.21
CA ILE A 129 -13.50 -1.16 3.59
C ILE A 129 -14.86 -1.05 4.28
N ASP A 130 -14.98 -1.70 5.43
CA ASP A 130 -16.14 -1.62 6.32
C ASP A 130 -16.31 -0.20 6.88
N GLU A 131 -17.55 0.26 7.08
CA GLU A 131 -17.83 1.61 7.56
C GLU A 131 -17.33 1.87 9.00
N HIS A 132 -17.11 0.81 9.78
CA HIS A 132 -16.56 0.88 11.14
C HIS A 132 -15.05 0.60 11.20
N SER A 133 -14.39 0.51 10.04
CA SER A 133 -12.97 0.20 9.94
C SER A 133 -12.10 1.36 10.43
N GLU A 134 -11.06 1.05 11.22
CA GLU A 134 -10.10 2.04 11.72
C GLU A 134 -8.88 2.22 10.79
N LEU A 135 -8.94 1.73 9.54
CA LEU A 135 -7.81 1.79 8.60
C LEU A 135 -7.29 3.23 8.38
N HIS A 136 -8.21 4.19 8.21
CA HIS A 136 -7.83 5.60 8.03
C HIS A 136 -7.21 6.19 9.29
N THR A 137 -7.69 5.81 10.47
CA THR A 137 -7.11 6.19 11.77
C THR A 137 -5.67 5.68 11.87
N TYR A 138 -5.45 4.40 11.60
CA TYR A 138 -4.10 3.82 11.65
C TYR A 138 -3.16 4.40 10.58
N ALA A 139 -3.65 4.65 9.36
CA ALA A 139 -2.86 5.30 8.31
C ALA A 139 -2.48 6.75 8.68
N HIS A 140 -3.40 7.49 9.30
CA HIS A 140 -3.12 8.83 9.81
C HIS A 140 -2.03 8.81 10.90
N LEU A 141 -2.13 7.88 11.87
CA LEU A 141 -1.14 7.72 12.92
C LEU A 141 0.23 7.32 12.35
N LEU A 142 0.27 6.40 11.38
CA LEU A 142 1.49 6.03 10.66
C LEU A 142 2.14 7.23 10.00
N LEU A 143 1.35 8.04 9.28
CA LEU A 143 1.85 9.24 8.61
C LEU A 143 2.35 10.28 9.61
N SER A 144 1.64 10.46 10.72
CA SER A 144 2.02 11.37 11.79
C SER A 144 3.36 10.98 12.41
N GLU A 145 3.54 9.70 12.76
CA GLU A 145 4.82 9.16 13.27
C GLU A 145 5.92 9.30 12.21
N TYR A 146 5.63 8.95 10.94
CA TYR A 146 6.61 9.08 9.86
C TYR A 146 7.09 10.53 9.69
N ASN A 147 6.20 11.50 9.88
CA ASN A 147 6.51 12.92 9.76
C ASN A 147 7.16 13.54 10.99
N GLN A 148 7.27 12.83 12.12
CA GLN A 148 7.99 13.33 13.30
C GLN A 148 9.43 13.73 12.97
N LYS A 149 9.95 14.71 13.71
CA LYS A 149 11.35 15.15 13.57
C LYS A 149 12.32 14.00 13.86
N THR A 150 12.00 13.20 14.87
CA THR A 150 12.69 11.96 15.20
C THR A 150 11.74 10.82 14.95
N LEU A 151 12.01 10.04 13.90
CA LEU A 151 11.24 8.86 13.53
C LEU A 151 11.54 7.72 14.51
N THR A 152 10.52 7.11 15.10
CA THR A 152 10.67 5.88 15.91
C THR A 152 10.19 4.68 15.10
N LEU A 153 11.11 3.83 14.64
CA LEU A 153 10.78 2.70 13.77
C LEU A 153 9.91 1.65 14.49
N GLU A 154 10.07 1.52 15.80
CA GLU A 154 9.29 0.64 16.65
C GLU A 154 7.82 1.08 16.68
N ASN A 155 7.55 2.40 16.73
CA ASN A 155 6.19 2.94 16.63
C ASN A 155 5.60 2.66 15.25
N ILE A 156 6.36 2.91 14.17
CA ILE A 156 5.91 2.58 12.81
C ILE A 156 5.57 1.10 12.67
N LYS A 157 6.44 0.21 13.17
CA LYS A 157 6.22 -1.24 13.12
C LYS A 157 4.98 -1.66 13.91
N ALA A 158 4.77 -1.10 15.11
CA ALA A 158 3.59 -1.37 15.92
C ALA A 158 2.30 -0.87 15.24
N LEU A 159 2.31 0.35 14.71
CA LEU A 159 1.17 0.91 13.98
C LEU A 159 0.88 0.14 12.70
N LEU A 160 1.92 -0.30 11.96
CA LEU A 160 1.78 -1.13 10.78
C LEU A 160 1.19 -2.50 11.12
N PHE A 161 1.59 -3.08 12.25
CA PHE A 161 0.98 -4.32 12.74
C PHE A 161 -0.52 -4.14 13.02
N LEU A 162 -0.91 -3.06 13.70
CA LEU A 162 -2.32 -2.77 13.95
C LEU A 162 -3.10 -2.54 12.65
N PHE A 163 -2.53 -1.79 11.72
CA PHE A 163 -3.08 -1.57 10.38
C PHE A 163 -3.32 -2.89 9.65
N LEU A 164 -2.32 -3.78 9.58
CA LEU A 164 -2.43 -5.07 8.88
C LEU A 164 -3.47 -6.00 9.55
N ASN A 165 -3.58 -5.99 10.87
CA ASN A 165 -4.67 -6.72 11.53
C ASN A 165 -6.05 -6.17 11.18
N GLU A 166 -6.17 -4.86 11.01
CA GLU A 166 -7.43 -4.26 10.55
C GLU A 166 -7.74 -4.63 9.10
N VAL A 167 -6.73 -4.64 8.21
CA VAL A 167 -6.89 -5.16 6.85
C VAL A 167 -7.44 -6.58 6.87
N LYS A 168 -6.87 -7.45 7.71
CA LYS A 168 -7.34 -8.83 7.88
C LYS A 168 -8.80 -8.90 8.35
N ARG A 169 -9.26 -8.01 9.24
CA ARG A 169 -10.67 -7.96 9.66
C ARG A 169 -11.60 -7.62 8.50
N ASN A 170 -11.22 -6.65 7.66
CA ASN A 170 -11.99 -6.28 6.47
C ASN A 170 -12.06 -7.42 5.43
N ILE A 171 -10.97 -8.17 5.24
CA ILE A 171 -10.96 -9.37 4.38
C ILE A 171 -11.94 -10.43 4.89
N ILE A 172 -12.02 -10.63 6.21
CA ILE A 172 -12.90 -11.64 6.81
C ILE A 172 -14.36 -11.20 6.69
N SER A 173 -14.68 -9.92 6.92
CA SER A 173 -16.06 -9.43 6.81
C SER A 173 -16.59 -9.54 5.38
N GLU A 174 -15.78 -9.22 4.36
CA GLU A 174 -16.17 -9.33 2.95
C GLU A 174 -16.60 -10.75 2.57
N LYS A 175 -15.94 -11.77 3.13
CA LYS A 175 -16.27 -13.19 2.92
C LYS A 175 -17.57 -13.65 3.60
N ILE A 176 -18.07 -12.93 4.59
CA ILE A 176 -19.35 -13.28 5.25
C ILE A 176 -20.54 -12.90 4.37
N TYR A 177 -20.36 -11.93 3.47
CA TYR A 177 -21.42 -11.39 2.61
C TYR A 177 -21.42 -11.97 1.18
N LEU A 178 -20.55 -12.94 0.88
CA LEU A 178 -20.46 -13.67 -0.40
C LEU A 178 -20.89 -15.14 -0.21
#